data_AF-A0A429E754-F1
#
_entry.id   AF-A0A429E754-F1
#
_cell.length_a   1.000
_cell.length_b   1.000
_cell.length_c   1.000
_cell.angle_alpha   90.00
_cell.angle_beta   90.00
_cell.angle_gamma   90.00
#
_symmetry.space_group_name_H-M   'P 1'
#
loop_
_entity.id
_entity.type
_entity.pdbx_description
1 polymer ?
#
loop_
_entity_poly.entity_id
_entity_poly.type
_entity_poly.pdbx_seq_one_letter_code
_entity_poly.pdbx_strand_id
1 'polypeptide(L)'
;MSGDNHRLEDGRPAGEGLTLRYLGMVEIGEWFGVSHRTVALWRRRYAADHPFPEPDVVIGRTPGWSPGREAEIREWERGRPGQGAGGGRPRKAT
;
A
#
# COMPACT_ATOMS: atom_id res chain seq x y z
N MET A 1 20.73 -8.95 0.18
CA MET A 1 20.08 -10.20 0.61
C MET A 1 19.40 -9.97 1.95
N SER A 2 18.12 -9.64 1.92
CA SER A 2 17.19 -9.94 3.01
C SER A 2 15.85 -10.14 2.33
N GLY A 3 15.64 -11.36 1.86
CA GLY A 3 14.34 -11.79 1.36
C GLY A 3 13.46 -11.98 2.56
N ASP A 4 12.58 -11.01 2.82
CA ASP A 4 11.59 -11.17 3.86
C ASP A 4 10.53 -12.15 3.33
N ASN A 5 10.55 -13.34 3.91
CA ASN A 5 9.93 -14.54 3.38
C ASN A 5 8.50 -14.65 3.91
N HIS A 6 7.64 -13.67 3.58
CA HIS A 6 6.23 -13.70 3.95
C HIS A 6 5.55 -14.83 3.16
N ARG A 7 5.28 -15.94 3.83
CA ARG A 7 4.54 -17.06 3.27
C ARG A 7 3.06 -16.69 3.19
N LEU A 8 2.49 -16.72 1.99
CA LEU A 8 1.04 -16.64 1.82
C LEU A 8 0.41 -17.95 2.28
N GLU A 9 -0.49 -17.85 3.23
CA GLU A 9 -1.30 -18.96 3.74
C GLU A 9 -2.78 -18.64 3.56
N ASP A 10 -3.60 -19.68 3.45
CA ASP A 10 -5.05 -19.50 3.41
C ASP A 10 -5.53 -18.87 4.73
N GLY A 11 -6.28 -17.78 4.60
CA GLY A 11 -6.80 -17.03 5.73
C GLY A 11 -7.75 -17.90 6.55
N ARG A 12 -7.56 -17.93 7.87
CA ARG A 12 -8.52 -18.55 8.78
C ARG A 12 -9.82 -17.73 8.79
N PRO A 13 -10.99 -18.37 8.99
CA PRO A 13 -12.22 -17.64 9.26
C PRO A 13 -12.02 -16.67 10.42
N ALA A 14 -12.68 -15.51 10.35
CA ALA A 14 -12.79 -14.66 11.51
C ALA A 14 -13.49 -15.42 12.65
N GLY A 15 -13.17 -15.07 13.90
CA GLY A 15 -13.86 -15.63 15.05
C GLY A 15 -15.37 -15.35 15.00
N GLU A 16 -16.15 -16.11 15.75
CA GLU A 16 -17.61 -15.96 15.79
C GLU A 16 -17.99 -14.51 16.16
N GLY A 17 -18.90 -13.91 15.36
CA GLY A 17 -19.34 -12.54 15.55
C GLY A 17 -18.32 -11.45 15.19
N LEU A 18 -17.13 -11.81 14.68
CA LEU A 18 -16.10 -10.85 14.29
C LEU A 18 -16.06 -10.60 12.77
N THR A 19 -15.84 -9.34 12.41
CA THR A 19 -15.49 -8.93 11.06
C THR A 19 -14.14 -8.22 11.11
N LEU A 20 -13.14 -8.78 10.42
CA LEU A 20 -11.82 -8.17 10.34
C LEU A 20 -11.83 -7.05 9.30
N ARG A 21 -11.37 -5.86 9.70
CA ARG A 21 -11.23 -4.72 8.78
C ARG A 21 -9.76 -4.55 8.40
N TYR A 22 -9.53 -4.51 7.09
CA TYR A 22 -8.27 -4.15 6.47
C TYR A 22 -8.49 -3.00 5.50
N LEU A 23 -7.46 -2.18 5.34
CA LEU A 23 -7.46 -1.03 4.45
C LEU A 23 -7.02 -1.46 3.06
N GLY A 24 -7.80 -1.07 2.06
CA GLY A 24 -7.42 -1.24 0.66
C GLY A 24 -6.51 -0.13 0.14
N MET A 25 -6.02 -0.27 -1.09
CA MET A 25 -5.23 0.77 -1.77
C MET A 25 -5.99 2.10 -1.96
N VAL A 26 -7.33 2.08 -1.92
CA VAL A 26 -8.15 3.30 -1.96
C VAL A 26 -7.99 4.09 -0.67
N GLU A 27 -8.27 3.48 0.48
CA GLU A 27 -8.12 4.11 1.81
C GLU A 27 -6.68 4.57 2.06
N ILE A 28 -5.68 3.77 1.65
CA ILE A 28 -4.28 4.20 1.71
C ILE A 28 -4.04 5.42 0.82
N GLY A 29 -4.60 5.46 -0.39
CA GLY A 29 -4.46 6.59 -1.30
C GLY A 29 -5.01 7.90 -0.71
N GLU A 30 -6.13 7.81 0.02
CA GLU A 30 -6.75 8.96 0.69
C GLU A 30 -5.82 9.62 1.71
N TRP A 31 -5.01 8.85 2.45
CA TRP A 31 -4.02 9.38 3.40
C TRP A 31 -2.98 10.32 2.79
N PHE A 32 -2.73 10.16 1.49
CA PHE A 32 -1.72 10.92 0.73
C PHE A 32 -2.35 11.80 -0.35
N GLY A 33 -3.69 11.81 -0.49
CA GLY A 33 -4.37 12.52 -1.57
C GLY A 33 -4.05 11.99 -2.98
N VAL A 34 -3.79 10.69 -3.11
CA VAL A 34 -3.44 10.03 -4.39
C VAL A 34 -4.44 8.93 -4.76
N SER A 35 -4.45 8.55 -6.04
CA SER A 35 -5.32 7.45 -6.50
C SER A 35 -4.80 6.07 -6.04
N HIS A 36 -5.68 5.08 -5.93
CA HIS A 36 -5.28 3.69 -5.69
C HIS A 36 -4.28 3.16 -6.74
N ARG A 37 -4.32 3.68 -7.98
CA ARG A 37 -3.37 3.31 -9.04
C ARG A 37 -1.96 3.81 -8.72
N THR A 38 -1.85 4.96 -8.05
CA THR A 38 -0.57 5.49 -7.55
C THR A 38 0.00 4.56 -6.48
N VAL A 39 -0.83 4.09 -5.55
CA VAL A 39 -0.42 3.10 -4.53
C VAL A 39 0.00 1.78 -5.18
N ALA A 40 -0.75 1.30 -6.18
CA ALA A 40 -0.37 0.11 -6.95
C ALA A 40 0.98 0.30 -7.69
N LEU A 41 1.24 1.51 -8.21
CA LEU A 41 2.50 1.85 -8.84
C LEU A 41 3.65 1.89 -7.84
N TRP A 42 3.44 2.45 -6.65
CA TRP A 42 4.44 2.45 -5.57
C TRP A 42 4.93 1.03 -5.26
N ARG A 43 3.99 0.11 -5.04
CA ARG A 43 4.30 -1.31 -4.75
C ARG A 43 5.16 -1.96 -5.84
N ARG A 44 4.91 -1.65 -7.12
CA ARG A 44 5.68 -2.22 -8.24
C ARG A 44 7.00 -1.52 -8.47
N ARG A 45 7.00 -0.18 -8.43
CA ARG A 45 8.14 0.66 -8.80
C ARG A 45 9.30 0.53 -7.82
N TYR A 46 8.99 0.38 -6.54
CA TYR A 46 9.99 0.39 -5.48
C TYR A 46 10.29 -1.00 -4.90
N ALA A 47 9.74 -2.07 -5.50
CA ALA A 47 9.88 -3.44 -4.99
C ALA A 47 11.33 -3.91 -4.77
N ALA A 48 12.29 -3.38 -5.53
CA ALA A 48 13.69 -3.79 -5.43
C ALA A 48 14.47 -3.01 -4.36
N ASP A 49 14.34 -1.68 -4.33
CA ASP A 49 15.26 -0.81 -3.59
C ASP A 49 14.62 -0.11 -2.39
N HIS A 50 13.29 0.01 -2.35
CA HIS A 50 12.54 0.65 -1.27
C HIS A 50 11.14 0.03 -1.15
N PRO A 51 11.04 -1.27 -0.82
CA PRO A 51 9.81 -2.04 -0.96
C PRO A 51 8.68 -1.42 -0.14
N PHE A 52 7.51 -1.28 -0.75
CA PHE A 52 6.30 -0.86 -0.04
C PHE A 52 5.94 -1.92 1.00
N PRO A 53 5.44 -1.55 2.20
CA PRO A 53 5.08 -2.52 3.22
C PRO A 53 4.19 -3.65 2.68
N GLU A 54 4.57 -4.89 2.93
CA GLU A 54 3.80 -6.06 2.49
C GLU A 54 2.40 -6.04 3.13
N PRO A 55 1.36 -6.51 2.42
CA PRO A 55 0.01 -6.54 2.95
C PRO A 55 -0.14 -7.62 4.04
N ASP A 56 -1.01 -7.35 5.00
CA ASP A 56 -1.35 -8.31 6.07
C ASP A 56 -2.37 -9.36 5.59
N VAL A 57 -3.14 -9.04 4.54
CA VAL A 57 -4.13 -9.94 3.94
C VAL A 57 -4.19 -9.77 2.42
N VAL A 58 -4.59 -10.83 1.72
CA VAL A 58 -4.98 -10.78 0.31
C VAL A 58 -6.37 -11.37 0.15
N ILE A 59 -7.32 -10.55 -0.32
CA ILE A 59 -8.69 -10.98 -0.64
C ILE A 59 -8.78 -11.18 -2.16
N GLY A 60 -8.68 -12.44 -2.60
CA GLY A 60 -8.57 -12.78 -4.02
C GLY A 60 -7.28 -12.22 -4.63
N ARG A 61 -7.35 -11.04 -5.24
CA ARG A 61 -6.19 -10.31 -5.80
C ARG A 61 -5.94 -8.96 -5.11
N THR A 62 -6.78 -8.60 -4.14
CA THR A 62 -6.77 -7.29 -3.50
C THR A 62 -5.94 -7.35 -2.22
N PRO A 63 -4.82 -6.60 -2.13
CA PRO A 63 -4.03 -6.50 -0.91
C PRO A 63 -4.76 -5.66 0.15
N GLY A 64 -4.60 -6.00 1.42
CA GLY A 64 -5.12 -5.26 2.55
C GLY A 64 -4.10 -5.11 3.67
N TRP A 65 -4.13 -3.95 4.35
CA TRP A 65 -3.25 -3.63 5.49
C TRP A 65 -4.06 -3.34 6.74
N SER A 66 -3.53 -3.67 7.91
CA SER A 66 -4.10 -3.29 9.19
C SER A 66 -4.09 -1.76 9.32
N PRO A 67 -5.15 -1.14 9.86
CA PRO A 67 -5.18 0.30 10.12
C PRO A 67 -4.00 0.79 10.97
N GLY A 68 -3.45 -0.06 11.84
CA GLY A 68 -2.29 0.27 12.68
C GLY A 68 -0.98 0.53 11.91
N ARG A 69 -0.92 0.23 10.61
CA ARG A 69 0.30 0.41 9.79
C ARG A 69 0.42 1.79 9.15
N GLU A 70 -0.48 2.72 9.45
CA GLU A 70 -0.46 4.07 8.87
C GLU A 70 0.89 4.78 9.06
N ALA A 71 1.45 4.76 10.27
CA ALA A 71 2.71 5.43 10.58
C ALA A 71 3.89 4.87 9.75
N GLU A 72 3.94 3.54 9.59
CA GLU A 72 4.94 2.83 8.77
C GLU A 72 4.82 3.21 7.29
N ILE A 73 3.60 3.21 6.75
CA ILE A 73 3.35 3.54 5.35
C ILE A 73 3.67 5.03 5.07
N ARG A 74 3.41 5.93 6.02
CA ARG A 74 3.79 7.34 5.92
C ARG A 74 5.31 7.55 5.98
N GLU A 75 6.01 6.81 6.84
CA GLU A 75 7.47 6.82 6.88
C GLU A 75 8.07 6.31 5.57
N TRP A 76 7.53 5.21 5.05
CA TRP A 76 7.90 4.69 3.75
C TRP A 76 7.73 5.74 2.64
N GLU A 77 6.60 6.47 2.62
CA GLU A 77 6.33 7.49 1.60
C GLU A 77 7.33 8.65 1.67
N ARG A 78 7.70 9.10 2.88
CA ARG A 78 8.73 10.14 3.09
C ARG A 78 10.11 9.70 2.63
N GLY A 79 10.44 8.42 2.80
CA GLY A 79 11.74 7.86 2.44
C GLY A 79 11.88 7.45 0.98
N ARG A 80 10.81 7.46 0.19
CA ARG A 80 10.85 6.87 -1.16
C ARG A 80 11.68 7.72 -2.14
N PRO A 81 12.55 7.09 -2.95
CA PRO A 81 13.39 7.81 -3.90
C PRO A 81 12.57 8.46 -5.03
N GLY A 82 13.05 9.61 -5.53
CA GLY A 82 12.45 10.29 -6.69
C GLY A 82 11.20 11.11 -6.41
N GLN A 83 11.05 11.66 -5.18
CA GLN A 83 9.95 12.56 -4.82
C GLN A 83 9.99 13.90 -5.61
N GLY A 84 11.13 14.24 -6.24
CA GLY A 84 11.32 15.45 -7.04
C GLY A 84 11.58 15.18 -8.52
N ALA A 85 10.50 14.98 -9.30
CA ALA A 85 10.35 15.34 -10.73
C ALA A 85 9.15 14.56 -11.33
N GLY A 86 8.06 15.25 -11.62
CA GLY A 86 7.00 14.75 -12.51
C GLY A 86 5.75 14.21 -11.81
N GLY A 87 4.69 15.02 -11.81
CA GLY A 87 3.36 14.61 -11.38
C GLY A 87 2.29 15.70 -11.48
N GLY A 88 2.69 16.98 -11.55
CA GLY A 88 1.79 18.04 -11.98
C GLY A 88 1.59 17.94 -13.49
N ARG A 89 0.54 17.25 -13.95
CA ARG A 89 0.00 17.58 -15.28
C ARG A 89 -0.53 19.03 -15.17
N PRO A 90 -0.02 20.00 -15.96
CA PRO A 90 -0.65 21.30 -16.02
C PRO A 90 -2.11 21.08 -16.42
N ARG A 91 -3.06 21.52 -15.58
CA ARG A 91 -4.45 21.61 -16.01
C ARG A 91 -4.48 22.66 -17.11
N LYS A 92 -4.87 22.27 -18.33
CA LYS A 92 -5.14 23.22 -19.40
C LYS A 92 -6.35 24.04 -18.94
N ALA A 93 -6.17 25.34 -18.72
CA ALA A 93 -7.30 26.25 -18.56
C ALA A 93 -8.04 26.30 -19.91
N THR A 94 -9.35 26.08 -19.87
CA THR A 94 -10.30 26.43 -20.93
C THR A 94 -11.45 27.15 -20.25
#